data_AF-A0A0X3PYP2-F1
#
_entry.id   AF-A0A0X3PYP2-F1
#
_cell.length_a   1.000
_cell.length_b   1.000
_cell.length_c   1.000
_cell.angle_alpha   90.00
_cell.angle_beta   90.00
_cell.angle_gamma   90.00
#
_symmetry.space_group_name_H-M   'P 1'
#
loop_
_entity.id
_entity.type
_entity.pdbx_description
1 polymer ?
#
loop_
_entity_poly.entity_id
_entity_poly.type
_entity_poly.pdbx_seq_one_letter_code
_entity_poly.pdbx_strand_id
1 'polypeptide(L)'
;MMPVPSQADIEKSKYFKMRFTGDPSYEFEHTELTQVPGEGDEINEKERTITMKEEDRLAAVVKRIDDEVRIVPRGAYLRLANGDIVKNKMYEGMEVADAMKASSYFHFRPPVKYPHKPLEDKVKLDKCIDFLDTIENDIPKGCWILQCERGGSIIFVKSLTWLGYVLFHVPRRPIYGSLYVGTGEYNIDLPFML
;
A
#
# COMPACT_ATOMS: atom_id res chain seq x y z
N MET A 1 2.48 2.83 -23.71
CA MET A 1 1.70 3.33 -22.55
C MET A 1 1.47 2.12 -21.65
N MET A 2 1.63 2.23 -20.32
CA MET A 2 1.43 1.06 -19.45
C MET A 2 -0.04 0.60 -19.49
N PRO A 3 -0.30 -0.72 -19.50
CA PRO A 3 -1.67 -1.24 -19.44
C PRO A 3 -2.33 -0.91 -18.10
N VAL A 4 -3.67 -0.87 -18.07
CA VAL A 4 -4.43 -0.73 -16.82
C VAL A 4 -4.76 -2.14 -16.32
N PRO A 5 -4.23 -2.58 -15.17
CA PRO A 5 -4.42 -3.95 -14.71
C PRO A 5 -5.85 -4.15 -14.19
N SER A 6 -6.45 -5.29 -14.50
CA SER A 6 -7.70 -5.70 -13.87
C SER A 6 -7.48 -6.21 -12.45
N GLN A 7 -8.56 -6.37 -11.67
CA GLN A 7 -8.45 -6.98 -10.34
C GLN A 7 -7.90 -8.42 -10.41
N ALA A 8 -8.24 -9.16 -11.46
CA ALA A 8 -7.71 -10.50 -11.68
C ALA A 8 -6.20 -10.47 -11.95
N ASP A 9 -5.71 -9.48 -12.71
CA ASP A 9 -4.27 -9.31 -12.97
C ASP A 9 -3.50 -8.93 -11.70
N ILE A 10 -4.09 -8.10 -10.84
CA ILE A 10 -3.55 -7.74 -9.53
C ILE A 10 -3.38 -8.98 -8.65
N GLU A 11 -4.40 -9.82 -8.55
CA GLU A 11 -4.33 -11.07 -7.79
C GLU A 11 -3.33 -12.05 -8.41
N LYS A 12 -3.38 -12.20 -9.74
CA LYS A 12 -2.47 -13.06 -10.50
C LYS A 12 -1.00 -12.64 -10.37
N SER A 13 -0.72 -11.34 -10.22
CA SER A 13 0.65 -10.85 -10.02
C SER A 13 1.34 -11.40 -8.76
N LYS A 14 0.57 -11.84 -7.75
CA LYS A 14 1.10 -12.33 -6.46
C LYS A 14 1.82 -13.67 -6.58
N TYR A 15 1.52 -14.46 -7.61
CA TYR A 15 2.19 -15.74 -7.87
C TYR A 15 3.64 -15.57 -8.36
N PHE A 16 3.94 -14.44 -8.99
CA PHE A 16 5.24 -14.19 -9.61
C PHE A 16 6.17 -13.41 -8.68
N LYS A 17 7.08 -14.13 -8.01
CA LYS A 17 8.04 -13.57 -7.04
C LYS A 17 9.41 -13.20 -7.63
N MET A 18 9.65 -13.49 -8.90
CA MET A 18 10.94 -13.24 -9.53
C MET A 18 11.15 -11.77 -9.92
N ARG A 19 12.41 -11.36 -10.10
CA ARG A 19 12.75 -10.01 -10.53
C ARG A 19 12.28 -9.76 -11.97
N PHE A 20 11.97 -8.49 -12.24
CA PHE A 20 11.74 -8.01 -13.60
C PHE A 20 13.00 -8.20 -14.45
N THR A 21 12.81 -8.60 -15.70
CA THR A 21 13.90 -8.84 -16.65
C THR A 21 14.29 -7.56 -17.39
N GLY A 22 13.34 -6.62 -17.50
CA GLY A 22 13.47 -5.42 -18.32
C GLY A 22 12.97 -5.60 -19.76
N ASP A 23 12.43 -6.78 -20.12
CA ASP A 23 11.77 -7.03 -21.39
C ASP A 23 10.24 -7.06 -21.21
N PRO A 24 9.50 -6.04 -21.71
CA PRO A 24 8.04 -6.00 -21.62
C PRO A 24 7.32 -7.21 -22.21
N SER A 25 7.93 -7.88 -23.19
CA SER A 25 7.36 -9.02 -23.90
C SER A 25 7.60 -10.36 -23.22
N TYR A 26 8.46 -10.40 -22.21
CA TYR A 26 8.77 -11.61 -21.47
C TYR A 26 7.52 -12.19 -20.79
N GLU A 27 7.32 -13.50 -20.88
CA GLU A 27 6.23 -14.21 -20.24
C GLU A 27 6.73 -15.00 -19.05
N PHE A 28 6.22 -14.66 -17.86
CA PHE A 28 6.47 -15.40 -16.64
C PHE A 28 5.53 -16.60 -16.56
N GLU A 29 6.05 -17.73 -16.07
CA GLU A 29 5.26 -18.94 -15.80
C GLU A 29 5.33 -19.33 -14.33
N HIS A 30 4.20 -19.78 -13.78
CA HIS A 30 4.10 -20.33 -12.43
C HIS A 30 3.24 -21.59 -12.48
N THR A 31 3.78 -22.72 -12.02
CA THR A 31 3.04 -23.99 -11.95
C THR A 31 2.56 -24.20 -10.53
N GLU A 32 1.24 -24.31 -10.38
CA GLU A 32 0.58 -24.63 -9.12
C GLU A 32 0.14 -26.10 -9.12
N LEU A 33 0.53 -26.84 -8.09
CA LEU A 33 0.13 -28.24 -7.87
C LEU A 33 -1.05 -28.25 -6.90
N THR A 34 -2.23 -28.66 -7.38
CA THR A 34 -3.42 -28.79 -6.53
C THR A 34 -3.74 -30.26 -6.32
N GLN A 35 -3.85 -30.68 -5.06
CA GLN A 35 -4.36 -32.00 -4.72
C GLN A 35 -5.89 -31.98 -4.78
N VAL A 36 -6.47 -32.86 -5.59
CA VAL A 36 -7.92 -33.06 -5.71
C VAL A 36 -8.29 -34.48 -5.25
N PRO A 37 -9.41 -34.67 -4.54
CA PRO A 37 -9.86 -36.01 -4.17
C PRO A 37 -10.11 -36.84 -5.44
N GLY A 38 -9.51 -38.02 -5.52
CA GLY A 38 -9.78 -39.03 -6.53
C GLY A 38 -11.00 -39.89 -6.18
N GLU A 39 -11.20 -40.99 -6.90
CA GLU A 39 -12.21 -41.97 -6.54
C GLU A 39 -11.73 -42.79 -5.32
N GLY A 40 -12.49 -42.77 -4.22
CA GLY A 40 -12.12 -43.44 -2.97
C GLY A 40 -11.14 -42.64 -2.12
N ASP A 41 -10.11 -43.31 -1.57
CA ASP A 41 -9.05 -42.69 -0.75
C ASP A 41 -7.85 -42.17 -1.58
N GLU A 42 -7.95 -42.18 -2.92
CA GLU A 42 -6.89 -41.68 -3.80
C GLU A 42 -6.83 -40.15 -3.79
N ILE A 43 -5.62 -39.58 -3.78
CA ILE A 43 -5.38 -38.15 -3.95
C ILE A 43 -4.73 -37.96 -5.31
N ASN A 44 -5.39 -37.23 -6.21
CA ASN A 44 -4.87 -36.90 -7.53
C ASN A 44 -4.18 -35.54 -7.51
N GLU A 45 -3.07 -35.41 -8.22
CA GLU A 45 -2.38 -34.13 -8.40
C GLU A 45 -2.77 -33.51 -9.74
N LYS A 46 -3.24 -32.26 -9.69
CA LYS A 46 -3.59 -31.46 -10.86
C LYS A 46 -2.62 -30.30 -10.98
N GLU A 47 -1.86 -30.28 -12.06
CA GLU A 47 -0.99 -29.17 -12.43
C GLU A 47 -1.78 -28.07 -13.14
N ARG A 48 -1.58 -26.82 -12.70
CA ARG A 48 -2.10 -25.63 -13.37
C ARG A 48 -0.96 -24.65 -13.63
N THR A 49 -0.66 -24.41 -14.90
CA THR A 49 0.29 -23.37 -15.30
C THR A 49 -0.43 -22.02 -15.45
N ILE A 50 0.11 -21.00 -14.79
CA ILE A 50 -0.36 -19.62 -14.83
C ILE A 50 0.73 -18.79 -15.52
N THR A 51 0.37 -18.11 -16.61
CA THR A 51 1.32 -17.29 -17.38
C THR A 51 0.97 -15.80 -17.32
N MET A 52 1.94 -14.89 -17.31
CA MET A 52 1.68 -13.44 -17.31
C MET A 52 2.82 -12.68 -17.99
N LYS A 53 2.48 -11.74 -18.89
CA LYS A 53 3.46 -10.85 -19.50
C LYS A 53 4.09 -9.89 -18.50
N GLU A 54 5.33 -9.51 -18.74
CA GLU A 54 6.08 -8.62 -17.86
C GLU A 54 5.46 -7.22 -17.77
N GLU A 55 4.97 -6.66 -18.88
CA GLU A 55 4.29 -5.36 -18.88
C GLU A 55 3.02 -5.35 -18.03
N ASP A 56 2.21 -6.42 -18.11
CA ASP A 56 0.99 -6.58 -17.32
C ASP A 56 1.33 -6.76 -15.84
N ARG A 57 2.35 -7.58 -15.56
CA ARG A 57 2.84 -7.80 -14.20
C ARG A 57 3.35 -6.50 -13.59
N LEU A 58 4.11 -5.72 -14.34
CA LEU A 58 4.64 -4.44 -13.90
C LEU A 58 3.50 -3.49 -13.53
N ALA A 59 2.50 -3.35 -14.40
CA ALA A 59 1.34 -2.51 -14.14
C ALA A 59 0.58 -2.96 -12.88
N ALA A 60 0.36 -4.27 -12.73
CA ALA A 60 -0.29 -4.85 -11.56
C ALA A 60 0.50 -4.63 -10.25
N VAL A 61 1.84 -4.78 -10.28
CA VAL A 61 2.71 -4.55 -9.12
C VAL A 61 2.73 -3.07 -8.74
N VAL A 62 2.83 -2.16 -9.70
CA VAL A 62 2.75 -0.71 -9.45
C VAL A 62 1.42 -0.36 -8.80
N LYS A 63 0.31 -0.94 -9.27
CA LYS A 63 -1.00 -0.73 -8.68
C LYS A 63 -1.08 -1.24 -7.24
N ARG A 64 -0.50 -2.41 -6.95
CA ARG A 64 -0.40 -2.95 -5.58
C ARG A 64 0.40 -2.03 -4.65
N ILE A 65 1.55 -1.54 -5.10
CA ILE A 65 2.36 -0.58 -4.33
C ILE A 65 1.55 0.69 -4.06
N ASP A 66 0.91 1.26 -5.08
CA ASP A 66 0.09 2.47 -4.94
C ASP A 66 -1.04 2.25 -3.92
N ASP A 67 -1.75 1.13 -3.99
CA ASP A 67 -2.83 0.82 -3.05
C ASP A 67 -2.31 0.53 -1.63
N GLU A 68 -1.20 -0.18 -1.47
CA GLU A 68 -0.75 -0.65 -0.16
C GLU A 68 0.07 0.37 0.62
N VAL A 69 0.80 1.29 -0.05
CA VAL A 69 1.73 2.19 0.64
C VAL A 69 1.62 3.66 0.28
N ARG A 70 0.85 4.06 -0.74
CA ARG A 70 0.68 5.50 -1.00
C ARG A 70 -0.07 6.15 0.14
N ILE A 71 0.62 7.02 0.85
CA ILE A 71 0.12 7.70 2.04
C ILE A 71 0.23 9.20 1.92
N VAL A 72 -0.60 9.91 2.68
CA VAL A 72 -0.63 11.37 2.76
C VAL A 72 -0.75 11.83 4.22
N PRO A 73 -0.22 13.01 4.59
CA PRO A 73 -0.43 13.55 5.92
C PRO A 73 -1.90 13.85 6.22
N ARG A 74 -2.30 13.70 7.48
CA ARG A 74 -3.63 14.07 8.00
C ARG A 74 -3.96 15.52 7.65
N GLY A 75 -5.15 15.75 7.10
CA GLY A 75 -5.62 17.10 6.76
C GLY A 75 -5.05 17.67 5.46
N ALA A 76 -4.19 16.96 4.74
CA ALA A 76 -3.71 17.39 3.42
C ALA A 76 -4.80 17.31 2.33
N TYR A 77 -5.84 16.49 2.55
CA TYR A 77 -7.01 16.35 1.70
C TYR A 77 -8.28 16.44 2.54
N LEU A 78 -9.36 16.93 1.91
CA LEU A 78 -10.69 17.05 2.51
C LEU A 78 -11.70 16.27 1.69
N ARG A 79 -12.65 15.64 2.38
CA ARG A 79 -13.85 15.08 1.77
C ARG A 79 -15.00 16.07 1.87
N LEU A 80 -15.50 16.51 0.73
CA LEU A 80 -16.64 17.41 0.62
C LEU A 80 -17.96 16.67 0.89
N ALA A 81 -19.03 17.43 1.17
CA ALA A 81 -20.36 16.86 1.45
C ALA A 81 -20.94 16.06 0.27
N ASN A 82 -20.55 16.41 -0.97
CA ASN A 82 -20.92 15.66 -2.17
C ASN A 82 -20.10 14.37 -2.37
N GLY A 83 -19.11 14.12 -1.51
CA GLY A 83 -18.23 12.95 -1.57
C GLY A 83 -16.90 13.18 -2.28
N ASP A 84 -16.72 14.31 -2.96
CA ASP A 84 -15.47 14.60 -3.68
C ASP A 84 -14.29 14.80 -2.73
N ILE A 85 -13.12 14.36 -3.18
CA ILE A 85 -11.87 14.52 -2.44
C ILE A 85 -11.06 15.62 -3.10
N VAL A 86 -10.76 16.68 -2.33
CA VAL A 86 -10.01 17.84 -2.80
C VAL A 86 -8.76 18.06 -1.96
N LYS A 87 -7.69 18.57 -2.58
CA LYS A 87 -6.50 18.99 -1.83
C LYS A 87 -6.86 20.16 -0.92
N ASN A 88 -6.47 20.07 0.35
CA ASN A 88 -6.69 21.14 1.31
C ASN A 88 -5.71 22.29 1.05
N LYS A 89 -6.20 23.42 0.56
CA LYS A 89 -5.38 24.62 0.33
C LYS A 89 -4.98 25.32 1.63
N MET A 90 -5.69 25.06 2.73
CA MET A 90 -5.43 25.62 4.06
C MET A 90 -4.56 24.71 4.93
N TYR A 91 -4.05 23.61 4.37
CA TYR A 91 -3.10 22.78 5.09
C TYR A 91 -1.78 23.56 5.23
N GLU A 92 -1.30 23.74 6.46
CA GLU A 92 -0.05 24.44 6.75
C GLU A 92 1.06 23.50 7.23
N GLY A 93 0.79 22.20 7.27
CA GLY A 93 1.68 21.19 7.88
C GLY A 93 1.27 20.87 9.32
N MET A 94 2.10 20.07 9.98
CA MET A 94 1.87 19.63 11.37
C MET A 94 3.12 19.84 12.21
N GLU A 95 2.95 19.88 13.54
CA GLU A 95 4.07 19.90 14.48
C GLU A 95 4.88 18.61 14.42
N VAL A 96 6.18 18.70 14.76
CA VAL A 96 7.11 17.56 14.71
C VAL A 96 6.60 16.40 15.59
N ALA A 97 6.08 16.72 16.77
CA ALA A 97 5.56 15.72 17.72
C ALA A 97 4.37 14.94 17.16
N ASP A 98 3.49 15.59 16.38
CA ASP A 98 2.37 14.94 15.73
C ASP A 98 2.80 14.20 14.47
N ALA A 99 3.74 14.77 13.72
CA ALA A 99 4.27 14.17 12.51
C ALA A 99 5.13 12.92 12.76
N MET A 100 5.55 12.68 14.00
CA MET A 100 6.17 11.41 14.42
C MET A 100 5.17 10.34 14.87
N LYS A 101 3.86 10.58 14.75
CA LYS A 101 2.82 9.59 15.06
C LYS A 101 2.34 8.92 13.77
N ALA A 102 2.22 7.59 13.81
CA ALA A 102 1.63 6.82 12.72
C ALA A 102 0.18 7.24 12.44
N SER A 103 -0.57 7.66 13.45
CA SER A 103 -1.95 8.16 13.32
C SER A 103 -2.08 9.42 12.45
N SER A 104 -0.98 10.09 12.14
CA SER A 104 -0.97 11.29 11.33
C SER A 104 -0.81 11.04 9.82
N TYR A 105 -0.75 9.79 9.38
CA TYR A 105 -0.62 9.43 7.96
C TYR A 105 -1.72 8.46 7.54
N PHE A 106 -2.25 8.69 6.35
CA PHE A 106 -3.42 8.00 5.83
C PHE A 106 -3.16 7.43 4.44
N HIS A 107 -3.66 6.22 4.18
CA HIS A 107 -3.65 5.59 2.86
C HIS A 107 -4.49 6.39 1.87
N PHE A 108 -3.90 6.79 0.74
CA PHE A 108 -4.55 7.62 -0.28
C PHE A 108 -5.22 6.78 -1.36
N ARG A 109 -6.23 6.02 -0.92
CA ARG A 109 -7.07 5.15 -1.74
C ARG A 109 -8.47 5.05 -1.10
N PRO A 110 -9.47 4.44 -1.77
CA PRO A 110 -10.74 4.14 -1.12
C PRO A 110 -10.51 3.37 0.19
N PRO A 111 -11.14 3.81 1.30
CA PRO A 111 -10.87 3.21 2.59
C PRO A 111 -11.49 1.82 2.69
N VAL A 112 -10.72 0.88 3.22
CA VAL A 112 -11.13 -0.51 3.45
C VAL A 112 -11.55 -0.71 4.89
N LYS A 113 -10.84 -0.15 5.88
CA LYS A 113 -11.12 -0.38 7.32
C LYS A 113 -12.13 0.62 7.87
N TYR A 114 -12.09 1.88 7.44
CA TYR A 114 -12.96 2.96 7.94
C TYR A 114 -14.46 2.63 7.86
N PRO A 115 -15.01 2.07 6.75
CA PRO A 115 -16.43 1.72 6.69
C PRO A 115 -16.85 0.71 7.76
N HIS A 116 -15.96 -0.18 8.16
CA HIS A 116 -16.20 -1.22 9.16
C HIS A 116 -15.92 -0.80 10.60
N LYS A 117 -15.44 0.44 10.85
CA LYS A 117 -15.24 0.92 12.22
C LYS A 117 -16.56 0.99 13.01
N PRO A 118 -16.55 0.64 14.31
CA PRO A 118 -17.67 0.85 15.22
C PRO A 118 -18.18 2.30 15.22
N LEU A 119 -19.48 2.49 15.47
CA LEU A 119 -20.10 3.81 15.45
C LEU A 119 -19.49 4.76 16.51
N GLU A 120 -19.20 4.23 17.69
CA GLU A 120 -18.56 4.94 18.80
C GLU A 120 -17.22 5.59 18.44
N ASP A 121 -16.41 4.91 17.64
CA ASP A 121 -15.13 5.44 17.17
C ASP A 121 -15.33 6.44 16.05
N LYS A 122 -16.31 6.22 15.16
CA LYS A 122 -16.63 7.16 14.08
C LYS A 122 -17.11 8.52 14.60
N VAL A 123 -17.77 8.57 15.76
CA VAL A 123 -18.24 9.83 16.36
C VAL A 123 -17.08 10.72 16.82
N LYS A 124 -15.93 10.13 17.15
CA LYS A 124 -14.73 10.86 17.58
C LYS A 124 -13.93 11.44 16.42
N LEU A 125 -14.23 11.04 15.18
CA LEU A 125 -13.47 11.39 13.97
C LEU A 125 -14.12 12.58 13.24
N ASP A 126 -13.29 13.44 12.67
CA ASP A 126 -13.76 14.49 11.77
C ASP A 126 -14.04 13.88 10.40
N LYS A 127 -15.30 13.80 9.97
CA LYS A 127 -15.67 13.17 8.68
C LYS A 127 -15.07 13.87 7.45
N CYS A 128 -14.68 15.14 7.58
CA CYS A 128 -14.06 15.91 6.50
C CYS A 128 -12.57 15.56 6.34
N ILE A 129 -11.89 15.27 7.45
CA ILE A 129 -10.42 15.06 7.50
C ILE A 129 -10.06 13.58 7.66
N ASP A 130 -10.74 12.88 8.56
CA ASP A 130 -10.49 11.50 8.97
C ASP A 130 -11.37 10.51 8.19
N PHE A 131 -11.41 10.63 6.86
CA PHE A 131 -12.22 9.78 5.98
C PHE A 131 -11.45 8.59 5.37
N LEU A 132 -10.13 8.54 5.57
CA LEU A 132 -9.22 7.52 5.05
C LEU A 132 -8.77 6.54 6.14
N ASP A 133 -8.08 5.47 5.74
CA ASP A 133 -7.47 4.52 6.67
C ASP A 133 -6.11 5.03 7.17
N THR A 134 -5.92 5.07 8.48
CA THR A 134 -4.64 5.41 9.12
C THR A 134 -3.66 4.23 9.06
N ILE A 135 -2.37 4.52 8.90
CA ILE A 135 -1.29 3.52 8.92
C ILE A 135 -1.03 2.94 10.33
N GLU A 136 -1.51 3.59 11.39
CA GLU A 136 -1.37 3.12 12.77
C GLU A 136 -1.98 1.72 12.99
N ASN A 137 -3.04 1.41 12.24
CA ASN A 137 -3.77 0.15 12.34
C ASN A 137 -3.34 -0.87 11.28
N ASP A 138 -2.18 -0.67 10.65
CA ASP A 138 -1.66 -1.62 9.67
C ASP A 138 -1.09 -2.87 10.32
N ILE A 139 -1.17 -3.96 9.55
CA ILE A 139 -0.76 -5.30 9.95
C ILE A 139 0.33 -5.74 8.97
N PRO A 140 1.48 -6.25 9.45
CA PRO A 140 1.84 -6.42 10.86
C PRO A 140 2.09 -5.10 11.60
N LYS A 141 1.85 -5.07 12.92
CA LYS A 141 2.19 -3.89 13.73
C LYS A 141 3.69 -3.63 13.65
N GLY A 142 4.10 -2.39 13.43
CA GLY A 142 5.50 -2.04 13.22
C GLY A 142 5.96 -2.11 11.76
N CYS A 143 5.05 -2.31 10.79
CA CYS A 143 5.37 -2.31 9.36
C CYS A 143 5.77 -0.94 8.78
N TRP A 144 5.77 0.11 9.59
CA TRP A 144 6.17 1.45 9.21
C TRP A 144 7.26 1.98 10.13
N ILE A 145 8.26 2.62 9.55
CA ILE A 145 9.31 3.32 10.30
C ILE A 145 9.10 4.82 10.11
N LEU A 146 8.96 5.55 11.22
CA LEU A 146 8.96 7.01 11.24
C LEU A 146 10.32 7.49 11.76
N GLN A 147 11.00 8.32 10.97
CA GLN A 147 12.33 8.85 11.29
C GLN A 147 12.32 10.36 11.22
N CYS A 148 12.83 10.98 12.28
CA CYS A 148 13.05 12.42 12.37
C CYS A 148 14.50 12.71 12.04
N GLU A 149 14.74 13.51 11.00
CA GLU A 149 16.09 13.82 10.53
C GLU A 149 16.37 15.33 10.65
N ARG A 150 17.67 15.68 10.66
CA ARG A 150 18.14 17.08 10.65
C ARG A 150 17.47 17.94 11.74
N GLY A 151 17.41 17.42 12.96
CA GLY A 151 16.85 18.12 14.12
C GLY A 151 15.34 18.41 14.03
N GLY A 152 14.58 17.61 13.27
CA GLY A 152 13.12 17.80 13.12
C GLY A 152 12.71 18.66 11.94
N SER A 153 13.63 18.98 11.04
CA SER A 153 13.28 19.70 9.80
C SER A 153 12.66 18.80 8.73
N ILE A 154 12.91 17.49 8.77
CA ILE A 154 12.34 16.53 7.82
C ILE A 154 11.95 15.25 8.56
N ILE A 155 10.79 14.70 8.23
CA ILE A 155 10.34 13.40 8.68
C ILE A 155 10.23 12.46 7.49
N PHE A 156 10.73 11.25 7.66
CA PHE A 156 10.58 10.16 6.72
C PHE A 156 9.64 9.11 7.27
N VAL A 157 8.72 8.64 6.44
CA VAL A 157 7.85 7.50 6.72
C VAL A 157 8.17 6.43 5.69
N LYS A 158 8.69 5.29 6.14
CA LYS A 158 9.19 4.20 5.29
C LYS A 158 8.35 2.95 5.50
N SER A 159 8.00 2.27 4.41
CA SER A 159 7.32 0.98 4.47
C SER A 159 8.34 -0.15 4.65
N LEU A 160 8.00 -1.12 5.51
CA LEU A 160 8.73 -2.38 5.63
C LEU A 160 8.09 -3.53 4.83
N THR A 161 6.83 -3.38 4.42
CA THR A 161 6.13 -4.33 3.53
C THR A 161 6.57 -4.15 2.09
N TRP A 162 6.76 -2.90 1.66
CA TRP A 162 7.32 -2.55 0.35
C TRP A 162 8.61 -1.77 0.51
N LEU A 163 9.71 -2.52 0.62
CA LEU A 163 11.04 -1.94 0.72
C LEU A 163 11.32 -1.08 -0.52
N GLY A 164 11.71 0.17 -0.27
CA GLY A 164 11.91 1.19 -1.31
C GLY A 164 10.86 2.30 -1.30
N TYR A 165 9.72 2.12 -0.63
CA TYR A 165 8.75 3.21 -0.45
C TYR A 165 9.18 4.16 0.67
N VAL A 166 9.23 5.46 0.34
CA VAL A 166 9.51 6.53 1.30
C VAL A 166 8.57 7.71 1.04
N LEU A 167 7.89 8.17 2.09
CA LEU A 167 7.30 9.50 2.15
C LEU A 167 8.25 10.44 2.91
N PHE A 168 8.45 11.64 2.38
CA PHE A 168 9.06 12.75 3.10
C PHE A 168 8.00 13.80 3.45
N HIS A 169 8.15 14.44 4.60
CA HIS A 169 7.29 15.50 5.09
C HIS A 169 8.13 16.55 5.81
N VAL A 170 7.92 17.82 5.48
CA VAL A 170 8.55 18.97 6.15
C VAL A 170 7.56 19.53 7.19
N PRO A 171 7.82 19.37 8.50
CA PRO A 171 6.93 19.86 9.55
C PRO A 171 6.67 21.37 9.43
N ARG A 172 5.48 21.80 9.87
CA ARG A 172 4.99 23.19 9.79
C ARG A 172 5.03 23.81 8.38
N ARG A 173 5.04 22.96 7.35
CA ARG A 173 4.90 23.37 5.95
C ARG A 173 4.01 22.39 5.20
N PRO A 174 3.27 22.84 4.17
CA PRO A 174 2.51 21.96 3.29
C PRO A 174 3.37 21.26 2.24
N ILE A 175 4.57 20.82 2.64
CA ILE A 175 5.55 20.21 1.74
C ILE A 175 5.72 18.76 2.16
N TYR A 176 5.23 17.86 1.31
CA TYR A 176 5.40 16.42 1.44
C TYR A 176 5.38 15.79 0.06
N GLY A 177 5.87 14.57 -0.04
CA GLY A 177 5.83 13.77 -1.25
C GLY A 177 6.29 12.36 -0.96
N SER A 178 6.04 11.44 -1.89
CA SER A 178 6.51 10.08 -1.77
C SER A 178 7.10 9.58 -3.07
N LEU A 179 7.96 8.58 -2.93
CA LEU A 179 8.63 7.92 -4.03
C LEU A 179 8.80 6.44 -3.67
N TYR A 180 8.69 5.59 -4.68
CA TYR A 180 9.10 4.20 -4.60
C TYR A 180 10.33 3.98 -5.48
N VAL A 181 11.40 3.43 -4.90
CA VAL A 181 12.56 2.94 -5.65
C VAL A 181 12.92 1.56 -5.11
N GLY A 182 12.62 0.52 -5.89
CA GLY A 182 12.84 -0.86 -5.46
C GLY A 182 12.53 -1.87 -6.57
N THR A 183 12.61 -3.15 -6.22
CA THR A 183 12.44 -4.29 -7.14
C THR A 183 10.98 -4.69 -7.36
N GLY A 184 10.02 -4.09 -6.64
CA GLY A 184 8.62 -4.47 -6.68
C GLY A 184 8.31 -5.77 -5.92
N GLU A 185 9.18 -6.15 -4.96
CA GLU A 185 9.00 -7.34 -4.13
C GLU A 185 8.27 -6.98 -2.83
N TYR A 186 7.18 -7.71 -2.53
CA TYR A 186 6.45 -7.62 -1.27
C TYR A 186 7.17 -8.45 -0.20
N ASN A 187 7.45 -7.85 0.96
CA ASN A 187 8.10 -8.50 2.08
C ASN A 187 7.09 -9.36 2.88
N ILE A 188 6.87 -10.59 2.40
CA ILE A 188 5.99 -11.56 3.05
C ILE A 188 6.51 -12.03 4.42
N ASP A 189 7.83 -11.97 4.62
CA ASP A 189 8.49 -12.47 5.81
C ASP A 189 8.54 -11.45 6.95
N LEU A 190 8.05 -10.23 6.72
CA LEU A 190 8.04 -9.15 7.71
C LEU A 190 7.49 -9.57 9.09
N PRO A 191 6.40 -10.36 9.22
CA PRO A 191 5.92 -10.80 10.53
C PRO A 191 6.93 -11.63 11.34
N PHE A 192 7.89 -12.28 10.69
CA PHE A 192 8.95 -13.06 11.34
C PHE A 192 10.22 -12.24 11.61
N MET A 193 10.31 -11.01 11.06
CA MET A 193 11.44 -10.10 11.23
C MET A 193 11.24 -9.09 12.36
N LEU A 194 10.01 -8.92 12.85
CA LEU A 194 9.60 -7.94 13.86
C LEU A 194 9.56 -8.54 15.28
#